data_AF-A0A838CUN2-F1
#
_entry.id   AF-A0A838CUN2-F1
#
_cell.length_a   1.000
_cell.length_b   1.000
_cell.length_c   1.000
_cell.angle_alpha   90.00
_cell.angle_beta   90.00
_cell.angle_gamma   90.00
#
_symmetry.space_group_name_H-M   'P 1'
#
loop_
_entity.id
_entity.type
_entity.pdbx_description
1 polymer ?
#
loop_
_entity_poly.entity_id
_entity_poly.type
_entity_poly.pdbx_seq_one_letter_code
_entity_poly.pdbx_strand_id
1 'polypeptide(L)'
;MNFLFAARLLDEGHALTRKSWTDEGYIFKDEKGRLQFFDHNEPNVYQPTVEDTLADDWNEVAKDRWTIVSVAHDAELVKDKLFISYHICSNHNGLVTNNHQIDQAELSTWSKCVDVDLIQTAAHLNEQDVNQVKNAISA
;
A
#
# COMPACT_ATOMS: atom_id res chain seq x y z
N MET A 1 22.62 1.92 4.00
CA MET A 1 22.64 1.94 5.49
C MET A 1 22.68 0.50 5.98
N ASN A 2 23.14 0.24 7.21
CA ASN A 2 23.14 -1.11 7.76
C ASN A 2 21.74 -1.54 8.23
N PHE A 3 21.56 -2.85 8.44
CA PHE A 3 20.27 -3.40 8.85
C PHE A 3 19.78 -2.89 10.22
N LEU A 4 20.67 -2.55 11.16
CA LEU A 4 20.24 -2.01 12.46
C LEU A 4 19.55 -0.66 12.32
N PHE A 5 20.11 0.22 11.49
CA PHE A 5 19.50 1.52 11.21
C PHE A 5 18.24 1.36 10.34
N ALA A 6 18.26 0.42 9.40
CA ALA A 6 17.08 0.03 8.63
C ALA A 6 15.92 -0.42 9.55
N ALA A 7 16.18 -1.32 10.49
CA ALA A 7 15.18 -1.81 11.45
C ALA A 7 14.54 -0.68 12.25
N ARG A 8 15.33 0.32 12.66
CA ARG A 8 14.80 1.52 13.33
C ARG A 8 13.87 2.33 12.42
N LEU A 9 14.25 2.57 11.16
CA LEU A 9 13.38 3.28 10.22
C LEU A 9 12.09 2.49 9.93
N LEU A 10 12.15 1.16 9.88
CA LEU A 10 10.97 0.31 9.75
C LEU A 10 10.05 0.44 10.98
N ASP A 11 10.60 0.56 12.18
CA ASP A 11 9.85 0.83 13.41
C ASP A 11 9.20 2.22 13.41
N GLU A 12 9.83 3.19 12.75
CA GLU A 12 9.33 4.55 12.55
C GLU A 12 8.29 4.65 11.40
N GLY A 13 8.02 3.54 10.69
CA GLY A 13 6.99 3.44 9.66
C GLY A 13 7.45 3.68 8.22
N HIS A 14 8.77 3.80 8.00
CA HIS A 14 9.36 4.02 6.69
C HIS A 14 9.39 2.74 5.85
N ALA A 15 9.51 2.90 4.53
CA ALA A 15 9.70 1.81 3.58
C ALA A 15 11.16 1.75 3.12
N LEU A 16 11.73 0.54 3.06
CA LEU A 16 13.13 0.33 2.74
C LEU A 16 13.34 -0.68 1.62
N THR A 17 14.38 -0.47 0.81
CA THR A 17 14.81 -1.40 -0.24
C THR A 17 16.32 -1.67 -0.13
N ARG A 18 16.82 -2.69 -0.82
CA ARG A 18 18.25 -2.95 -0.96
C ARG A 18 18.73 -2.53 -2.34
N LYS A 19 19.93 -1.94 -2.43
CA LYS A 19 20.56 -1.64 -3.73
C LYS A 19 20.81 -2.89 -4.55
N SER A 20 21.04 -4.02 -3.88
CA SER A 20 21.30 -5.30 -4.53
C SER A 20 20.05 -6.02 -5.05
N TRP A 21 18.83 -5.56 -4.71
CA TRP A 21 17.62 -6.18 -5.24
C TRP A 21 17.48 -5.84 -6.72
N THR A 22 17.14 -6.85 -7.51
CA THR A 22 16.82 -6.70 -8.93
C THR A 22 15.39 -6.23 -9.15
N ASP A 23 14.53 -6.47 -8.16
CA ASP A 23 13.10 -6.22 -8.25
C ASP A 23 12.77 -4.86 -7.63
N GLU A 24 11.90 -4.11 -8.31
CA GLU A 24 11.36 -2.86 -7.79
C GLU A 24 10.37 -3.21 -6.67
N GLY A 25 10.79 -3.00 -5.43
CA GLY A 25 10.00 -3.34 -4.26
C GLY A 25 10.63 -2.84 -2.97
N TYR A 26 9.86 -2.88 -1.90
CA TYR A 26 10.28 -2.41 -0.59
C TYR A 26 9.69 -3.24 0.54
N ILE A 27 10.38 -3.24 1.67
CA ILE A 27 9.87 -3.77 2.93
C ILE A 27 9.33 -2.64 3.80
N PHE A 28 8.33 -2.99 4.59
CA PHE A 28 7.75 -2.13 5.62
C PHE A 28 7.30 -2.99 6.80
N LYS A 29 6.97 -2.35 7.92
CA LYS A 29 6.44 -3.02 9.10
C LYS A 29 4.92 -2.88 9.15
N ASP A 30 4.20 -4.00 9.30
CA ASP A 30 2.76 -3.98 9.52
C ASP A 30 2.39 -3.58 10.95
N GLU A 31 1.10 -3.36 11.22
CA GLU A 31 0.57 -2.97 12.54
C GLU A 31 0.89 -4.00 13.65
N LYS A 32 1.18 -5.25 13.29
CA LYS A 32 1.55 -6.32 14.23
C LYS A 32 3.07 -6.40 14.43
N GLY A 33 3.81 -5.49 13.81
CA GLY A 33 5.26 -5.46 13.89
C GLY A 33 5.96 -6.47 12.99
N ARG A 34 5.27 -7.10 12.02
CA ARG A 34 5.87 -8.06 11.10
C ARG A 34 6.41 -7.33 9.87
N LEU A 35 7.55 -7.80 9.38
CA LEU A 35 8.10 -7.30 8.13
C LEU A 35 7.30 -7.89 6.96
N GLN A 36 6.92 -7.03 6.04
CA GLN A 36 6.24 -7.36 4.80
C GLN A 36 7.10 -6.86 3.64
N PHE A 37 7.08 -7.57 2.52
CA PHE A 37 7.67 -7.16 1.25
C PHE A 37 6.54 -6.86 0.27
N PHE A 38 6.66 -5.75 -0.44
CA PHE A 38 5.72 -5.28 -1.44
C PHE A 38 6.49 -4.97 -2.73
N ASP A 39 6.16 -5.70 -3.78
CA ASP A 39 6.74 -5.66 -5.13
C ASP A 39 5.75 -5.06 -6.14
N HIS A 40 4.87 -4.16 -5.67
CA HIS A 40 3.74 -3.63 -6.43
C HIS A 40 2.61 -4.64 -6.71
N ASN A 41 2.69 -5.86 -6.14
CA ASN A 41 1.61 -6.84 -6.11
C ASN A 41 1.11 -7.08 -4.67
N GLU A 42 0.53 -8.24 -4.40
CA GLU A 42 0.05 -8.58 -3.05
C GLU A 42 1.22 -8.65 -2.05
N PRO A 43 1.12 -7.97 -0.89
CA PRO A 43 2.18 -7.96 0.11
C PRO A 43 2.39 -9.35 0.72
N ASN A 44 3.66 -9.73 0.88
CA ASN A 44 4.05 -11.03 1.42
C ASN A 44 4.91 -10.88 2.68
N VAL A 45 4.85 -11.85 3.58
CA VAL A 45 5.69 -11.82 4.80
C VAL A 45 7.16 -11.89 4.41
N TYR A 46 7.93 -10.92 4.88
CA TYR A 46 9.37 -10.86 4.66
C TYR A 46 10.12 -11.41 5.87
N GLN A 47 11.00 -12.39 5.62
CA GLN A 47 11.90 -12.92 6.63
C GLN A 47 13.34 -12.59 6.23
N PRO A 48 14.02 -11.68 6.95
CA PRO A 48 15.39 -11.30 6.63
C PRO A 48 16.31 -12.53 6.68
N THR A 49 17.08 -12.74 5.62
CA THR A 49 18.16 -13.72 5.62
C THR A 49 19.36 -13.21 6.43
N VAL A 50 20.34 -14.09 6.69
CA VAL A 50 21.61 -13.65 7.29
C VAL A 50 22.29 -12.58 6.43
N GLU A 51 22.26 -12.73 5.11
CA GLU A 51 22.84 -11.77 4.16
C GLU A 51 22.17 -10.40 4.28
N ASP A 52 20.84 -10.36 4.41
CA ASP A 52 20.08 -9.12 4.59
C ASP A 52 20.44 -8.40 5.89
N THR A 53 20.64 -9.16 6.97
CA THR A 53 21.01 -8.60 8.28
C THR A 53 22.44 -8.07 8.35
N LEU A 54 23.34 -8.60 7.50
CA LEU A 54 24.73 -8.17 7.40
C LEU A 54 24.94 -7.09 6.35
N ALA A 55 23.93 -6.82 5.52
CA ALA A 55 24.00 -5.85 4.45
C ALA A 55 24.09 -4.40 4.95
N ASP A 56 24.86 -3.58 4.22
CA ASP A 56 25.07 -2.16 4.44
C ASP A 56 24.46 -1.27 3.33
N ASP A 57 23.72 -1.90 2.42
CA ASP A 57 23.19 -1.30 1.20
C ASP A 57 21.69 -0.98 1.25
N TRP A 58 21.09 -0.92 2.44
CA TRP A 58 19.69 -0.50 2.61
C TRP A 58 19.50 0.98 2.27
N ASN A 59 18.37 1.33 1.65
CA ASN A 59 17.94 2.72 1.44
C ASN A 59 16.48 2.88 1.80
N GLU A 60 16.14 4.07 2.30
CA GLU A 60 14.76 4.51 2.38
C GLU A 60 14.21 4.85 1.00
N VAL A 61 12.96 4.47 0.76
CA VAL A 61 12.21 4.76 -0.45
C VAL A 61 10.82 5.26 -0.10
N ALA A 62 10.24 6.05 -1.00
CA ALA A 62 8.84 6.43 -0.86
C ALA A 62 7.96 5.21 -1.13
N LYS A 63 6.88 5.06 -0.36
CA LYS A 63 5.84 4.09 -0.68
C LYS A 63 5.14 4.49 -1.98
N ASP A 64 4.53 3.51 -2.62
CA ASP A 64 3.64 3.77 -3.73
C ASP A 64 2.50 4.68 -3.30
N ARG A 65 2.08 5.56 -4.21
CA ARG A 65 1.01 6.51 -3.94
C ARG A 65 -0.22 6.23 -4.77
N TRP A 66 -1.34 6.02 -4.10
CA TRP A 66 -2.60 5.66 -4.76
C TRP A 66 -3.62 6.75 -4.65
N THR A 67 -4.37 6.95 -5.73
CA THR A 67 -5.53 7.83 -5.78
C THR A 67 -6.75 6.97 -6.07
N ILE A 68 -7.81 7.10 -5.25
CA ILE A 68 -9.10 6.46 -5.55
C ILE A 68 -9.87 7.40 -6.47
N VAL A 69 -10.15 6.96 -7.68
CA VAL A 69 -10.78 7.78 -8.73
C VAL A 69 -12.27 7.49 -8.91
N SER A 70 -12.74 6.34 -8.43
CA SER A 70 -14.16 5.97 -8.45
C SER A 70 -14.48 4.98 -7.33
N VAL A 71 -15.72 5.04 -6.85
CA VAL A 71 -16.31 4.05 -5.94
C VAL A 71 -17.59 3.55 -6.60
N ALA A 72 -17.66 2.25 -6.85
CA ALA A 72 -18.84 1.60 -7.39
C ALA A 72 -19.60 0.88 -6.28
N HIS A 73 -20.92 1.04 -6.30
CA HIS A 73 -21.86 0.45 -5.34
C HIS A 73 -22.73 -0.55 -6.09
N ASP A 74 -22.28 -1.78 -6.20
CA ASP A 74 -22.99 -2.83 -6.93
C ASP A 74 -23.95 -3.57 -5.99
N ALA A 75 -25.23 -3.51 -6.35
CA ALA A 75 -26.29 -4.26 -5.71
C ALA A 75 -26.68 -5.44 -6.62
N GLU A 76 -25.97 -6.57 -6.53
CA GLU A 76 -26.36 -7.78 -7.28
C GLU A 76 -27.13 -8.80 -6.41
N LEU A 77 -28.20 -9.32 -7.02
CA LEU A 77 -29.08 -10.51 -6.83
C LEU A 77 -29.10 -11.33 -5.52
N VAL A 78 -28.04 -11.37 -4.71
CA VAL A 78 -28.04 -11.95 -3.37
C VAL A 78 -28.57 -10.90 -2.41
N LYS A 79 -29.86 -11.02 -2.04
CA LYS A 79 -30.54 -10.10 -1.12
C LYS A 79 -29.64 -9.74 0.07
N ASP A 80 -29.49 -8.43 0.28
CA ASP A 80 -28.89 -7.79 1.47
C ASP A 80 -27.35 -7.67 1.54
N LYS A 81 -26.61 -7.83 0.43
CA LYS A 81 -25.18 -7.43 0.38
C LYS A 81 -24.93 -6.33 -0.65
N LEU A 82 -24.45 -5.18 -0.16
CA LEU A 82 -23.86 -4.13 -0.98
C LEU A 82 -22.39 -4.49 -1.23
N PHE A 83 -21.98 -4.59 -2.50
CA PHE A 83 -20.58 -4.75 -2.86
C PHE A 83 -20.01 -3.38 -3.23
N ILE A 84 -19.01 -2.95 -2.46
CA ILE A 84 -18.30 -1.69 -2.71
C ILE A 84 -16.97 -2.04 -3.33
N SER A 85 -16.68 -1.44 -4.48
CA SER A 85 -15.39 -1.57 -5.14
C SER A 85 -14.79 -0.20 -5.45
N TYR A 86 -13.46 -0.16 -5.46
CA TYR A 86 -12.67 1.04 -5.53
C TYR A 86 -11.77 0.96 -6.74
N HIS A 87 -11.80 1.99 -7.59
CA HIS A 87 -10.88 2.11 -8.71
C HIS A 87 -9.67 2.92 -8.28
N ILE A 88 -8.51 2.26 -8.30
CA ILE A 88 -7.23 2.84 -7.93
C ILE A 88 -6.51 3.30 -9.19
N CYS A 89 -5.85 4.45 -9.07
CA CYS A 89 -4.82 4.93 -9.95
C CYS A 89 -3.51 5.05 -9.15
N SER A 90 -2.50 4.26 -9.48
CA SER A 90 -1.17 4.37 -8.86
C SER A 90 -0.30 5.37 -9.62
N ASN A 91 0.39 6.24 -8.90
CA ASN A 91 1.30 7.22 -9.49
C ASN A 91 2.74 6.85 -9.15
N HIS A 92 3.50 6.39 -10.15
CA HIS A 92 4.89 6.02 -10.02
C HIS A 92 5.76 7.04 -10.78
N ASN A 93 6.34 8.02 -10.07
CA ASN A 93 7.19 9.06 -10.68
C ASN A 93 6.53 9.79 -11.88
N GLY A 94 5.20 9.98 -11.84
CA GLY A 94 4.44 10.59 -12.94
C GLY A 94 3.95 9.61 -14.02
N LEU A 95 4.28 8.32 -13.91
CA LEU A 95 3.67 7.25 -14.69
C LEU A 95 2.43 6.75 -13.96
N VAL A 96 1.28 6.86 -14.61
CA VAL A 96 0.05 6.24 -14.14
C VAL A 96 0.10 4.77 -14.53
N THR A 97 0.46 3.91 -13.59
CA THR A 97 0.45 2.47 -13.78
C THR A 97 -0.79 1.90 -13.11
N ASN A 98 -1.51 1.04 -13.82
CA ASN A 98 -2.61 0.22 -13.30
C ASN A 98 -3.86 0.99 -12.82
N ASN A 99 -4.93 0.88 -13.61
CA ASN A 99 -6.29 1.02 -13.10
C ASN A 99 -6.69 -0.35 -12.53
N HIS A 100 -6.73 -0.50 -11.21
CA HIS A 100 -7.16 -1.74 -10.56
C HIS A 100 -8.46 -1.48 -9.82
N GLN A 101 -9.40 -2.39 -9.99
CA GLN A 101 -10.61 -2.43 -9.18
C GLN A 101 -10.36 -3.41 -8.04
N ILE A 102 -10.49 -2.93 -6.81
CA ILE A 102 -10.34 -3.73 -5.62
C ILE A 102 -11.59 -3.62 -4.75
N ASP A 103 -11.83 -4.62 -3.92
CA ASP A 103 -12.91 -4.57 -2.94
C ASP A 103 -12.49 -3.82 -1.65
N GLN A 104 -13.43 -3.69 -0.71
CA GLN A 104 -13.18 -3.00 0.55
C GLN A 104 -12.16 -3.71 1.45
N ALA A 105 -12.10 -5.03 1.45
CA ALA A 105 -11.16 -5.80 2.27
C ALA A 105 -9.73 -5.69 1.71
N GLU A 106 -9.61 -5.72 0.39
CA GLU A 106 -8.37 -5.43 -0.32
C GLU A 106 -7.90 -4.00 -0.03
N LEU A 107 -8.81 -3.00 -0.08
CA LEU A 107 -8.43 -1.61 0.17
C LEU A 107 -7.87 -1.40 1.57
N SER A 108 -8.52 -1.96 2.60
CA SER A 108 -8.04 -1.93 3.99
C SER A 108 -6.67 -2.61 4.15
N THR A 109 -6.43 -3.69 3.41
CA THR A 109 -5.15 -4.41 3.46
C THR A 109 -4.06 -3.61 2.75
N TRP A 110 -4.35 -3.13 1.55
CA TRP A 110 -3.39 -2.50 0.67
C TRP A 110 -3.02 -1.08 1.14
N SER A 111 -3.94 -0.35 1.78
CA SER A 111 -3.66 0.97 2.38
C SER A 111 -2.61 0.95 3.50
N LYS A 112 -2.21 -0.24 3.98
CA LYS A 112 -1.10 -0.40 4.93
C LYS A 112 0.26 -0.39 4.22
N CYS A 113 0.26 -0.74 2.94
CA CYS A 113 1.44 -0.96 2.11
C CYS A 113 1.77 0.27 1.26
N VAL A 114 0.77 1.10 0.97
CA VAL A 114 0.83 2.25 0.05
C VAL A 114 0.24 3.50 0.71
N ASP A 115 0.64 4.67 0.24
CA ASP A 115 0.11 5.95 0.68
C ASP A 115 -1.11 6.33 -0.16
N VAL A 116 -2.29 6.31 0.44
CA VAL A 116 -3.52 6.77 -0.21
C VAL A 116 -3.60 8.31 -0.16
N ASP A 117 -3.52 8.96 -1.32
CA ASP A 117 -3.66 10.41 -1.45
C ASP A 117 -5.12 10.83 -1.33
N LEU A 118 -5.55 11.11 -0.09
CA LEU A 118 -6.91 11.58 0.20
C LEU A 118 -7.22 12.96 -0.40
N ILE A 119 -6.21 13.80 -0.66
CA ILE A 119 -6.42 15.13 -1.25
C ILE A 119 -6.79 14.97 -2.72
N GLN A 120 -6.03 14.17 -3.47
CA GLN A 120 -6.34 13.87 -4.87
C GLN A 120 -7.63 13.04 -4.99
N THR A 121 -7.82 12.06 -4.10
CA THR A 121 -9.05 11.26 -4.06
C THR A 121 -10.30 12.13 -3.90
N ALA A 122 -10.25 13.14 -3.02
CA ALA A 122 -11.36 14.07 -2.83
C ALA A 122 -11.66 14.97 -4.05
N ALA A 123 -10.74 15.08 -5.00
CA ALA A 123 -11.00 15.78 -6.26
C ALA A 123 -11.84 14.95 -7.25
N HIS A 124 -11.88 13.62 -7.08
CA HIS A 124 -12.59 12.69 -7.96
C HIS A 124 -13.92 12.19 -7.39
N LEU A 125 -14.07 12.23 -6.06
CA LEU A 125 -15.20 11.62 -5.35
C LEU A 125 -16.09 12.68 -4.68
N ASN A 126 -17.35 12.32 -4.45
CA ASN A 126 -18.23 13.11 -3.59
C ASN A 126 -17.87 12.89 -2.10
N GLU A 127 -18.43 13.73 -1.21
CA GLU A 127 -18.12 13.70 0.22
C GLU A 127 -18.45 12.34 0.89
N GLN A 128 -19.54 11.69 0.47
CA GLN A 128 -19.95 10.39 1.01
C GLN A 128 -18.92 9.30 0.65
N ASP A 129 -18.49 9.24 -0.61
CA ASP A 129 -17.50 8.27 -1.08
C ASP A 129 -16.11 8.54 -0.50
N VAL A 130 -15.73 9.80 -0.30
CA VAL A 130 -14.50 10.15 0.43
C VAL A 130 -14.54 9.61 1.86
N ASN A 131 -15.67 9.77 2.56
CA ASN A 131 -15.81 9.22 3.91
C ASN A 131 -15.79 7.69 3.91
N GLN A 132 -16.36 7.06 2.89
CA GLN A 132 -16.29 5.61 2.69
C GLN A 132 -14.84 5.13 2.51
N VAL A 133 -14.03 5.82 1.69
CA VAL A 133 -12.59 5.52 1.53
C VAL A 133 -11.87 5.71 2.86
N LYS A 134 -12.07 6.84 3.55
CA LYS A 134 -11.44 7.10 4.86
C LYS A 134 -11.74 6.01 5.88
N ASN A 135 -13.00 5.56 5.93
CA ASN A 135 -13.41 4.48 6.83
C ASN A 135 -12.75 3.16 6.45
N ALA A 136 -12.66 2.84 5.16
CA ALA A 136 -12.04 1.60 4.68
C ALA A 136 -10.54 1.54 4.96
N ILE A 137 -9.80 2.64 4.80
CA ILE A 137 -8.35 2.68 5.06
C ILE A 137 -7.99 2.79 6.54
N SER A 138 -8.95 3.21 7.39
CA SER A 138 -8.75 3.33 8.85
C SER A 138 -9.17 2.06 9.61
N ALA A 139 -9.77 1.09 8.93
CA ALA A 139 -10.25 -0.17 9.49
C ALA A 139 -9.16 -1.25 9.40
#